data_AF-A0A819CP04-F1
#
_entry.id   AF-A0A819CP04-F1
#
_cell.length_a   1.000
_cell.length_b   1.000
_cell.length_c   1.000
_cell.angle_alpha   90.00
_cell.angle_beta   90.00
_cell.angle_gamma   90.00
#
_symmetry.space_group_name_H-M   'P 1'
#
loop_
_entity.id
_entity.type
_entity.pdbx_description
1 polymer ?
#
loop_
_entity_poly.entity_id
_entity_poly.type
_entity_poly.pdbx_seq_one_letter_code
_entity_poly.pdbx_strand_id
1 'polypeptide(L)'
;MKKRHITTLQWPADLTDLNLIESIWLIVDKKMLKYSFKNVDDLKTAMTTIWNDISTDVIQKLYKSMRNNLKEVIKRKGLPCHS
;
A
#
# COMPACT_ATOMS: atom_id res chain seq x y z
N MET A 1 21.57 -9.19 18.52
CA MET A 1 20.20 -8.89 18.04
C MET A 1 19.54 -10.18 17.58
N LYS A 2 18.35 -10.54 18.09
CA LYS A 2 17.62 -11.76 17.67
C LYS A 2 17.15 -11.59 16.21
N LYS A 3 17.72 -12.33 15.27
CA LYS A 3 17.22 -12.43 13.90
C LYS A 3 15.87 -13.17 13.94
N ARG A 4 14.77 -12.42 13.74
CA ARG A 4 13.45 -13.03 13.53
C ARG A 4 13.54 -13.85 12.24
N HIS A 5 13.16 -15.13 12.28
CA HIS A 5 13.12 -16.01 11.11
C HIS A 5 11.94 -15.63 10.21
N ILE A 6 12.03 -14.45 9.59
CA ILE A 6 11.04 -13.96 8.65
C ILE A 6 11.54 -14.34 7.26
N THR A 7 10.82 -15.24 6.61
CA THR A 7 11.05 -15.57 5.20
C THR A 7 10.71 -14.35 4.36
N THR A 8 11.71 -13.72 3.75
CA THR A 8 11.53 -12.57 2.86
C THR A 8 11.26 -13.04 1.44
N LEU A 9 10.31 -12.42 0.75
CA LEU A 9 10.11 -12.61 -0.68
C LEU A 9 11.26 -11.95 -1.45
N GLN A 10 11.77 -12.58 -2.51
CA GLN A 10 12.66 -11.86 -3.44
C GLN A 10 11.83 -10.84 -4.22
N TRP A 11 12.07 -9.56 -3.94
CA TRP A 11 11.34 -8.44 -4.52
C TRP A 11 12.10 -7.86 -5.71
N PRO A 12 11.50 -7.77 -6.90
CA PRO A 12 12.11 -7.08 -8.03
C PRO A 12 12.18 -5.57 -7.76
N ALA A 13 13.33 -4.95 -8.02
CA ALA A 13 13.60 -3.55 -7.68
C ALA A 13 12.66 -2.54 -8.37
N ASP A 14 12.02 -2.91 -9.49
CA ASP A 14 11.23 -2.00 -10.33
C ASP A 14 9.70 -2.12 -10.16
N LEU A 15 9.21 -2.89 -9.18
CA LEU A 15 7.77 -3.14 -9.04
C LEU A 15 7.12 -2.25 -7.98
N THR A 16 7.01 -0.95 -8.30
CA THR A 16 6.22 0.03 -7.53
C THR A 16 4.74 -0.40 -7.42
N ASP A 17 4.21 -1.02 -8.48
CA ASP A 17 2.84 -1.57 -8.55
C ASP A 17 2.56 -2.73 -7.59
N LEU A 18 3.60 -3.26 -6.94
CA LEU A 18 3.46 -4.30 -5.95
C LEU A 18 3.55 -3.78 -4.52
N ASN A 19 3.99 -2.54 -4.30
CA ASN A 19 4.15 -2.03 -2.95
C ASN A 19 2.78 -1.69 -2.33
N LEU A 20 2.22 -2.64 -1.58
CA LEU A 20 0.92 -2.52 -0.92
C LEU A 20 0.81 -1.27 -0.04
N ILE A 21 1.94 -0.80 0.53
CA ILE A 21 1.95 0.41 1.36
C ILE A 21 1.68 1.68 0.53
N GLU A 22 2.14 1.77 -0.72
CA GLU A 22 1.87 2.92 -1.60
C GLU A 22 0.38 2.99 -1.94
N SER A 23 -0.25 1.83 -2.15
CA SER A 23 -1.70 1.77 -2.35
C SER A 23 -2.48 2.22 -1.11
N ILE A 24 -1.97 1.90 0.08
CA ILE A 24 -2.56 2.38 1.34
C ILE A 24 -2.36 3.89 1.49
N TRP A 25 -1.16 4.41 1.23
CA TRP A 25 -0.87 5.84 1.27
C TRP A 25 -1.76 6.63 0.31
N LEU A 26 -1.98 6.13 -0.91
CA LEU A 26 -2.91 6.75 -1.86
C LEU A 26 -4.35 6.85 -1.31
N ILE A 27 -4.81 5.84 -0.56
CA ILE A 27 -6.14 5.86 0.07
C ILE A 27 -6.18 6.89 1.19
N VAL A 28 -5.14 6.92 2.02
CA VAL A 28 -4.98 7.87 3.11
C VAL A 28 -4.98 9.29 2.57
N ASP A 29 -4.15 9.60 1.56
CA ASP A 29 -4.05 10.91 0.93
C ASP A 29 -5.41 11.36 0.37
N LYS A 30 -6.10 10.48 -0.36
CA LYS A 30 -7.45 10.77 -0.90
C LYS A 30 -8.47 11.09 0.20
N LYS A 31 -8.38 10.43 1.35
CA LYS A 31 -9.25 10.72 2.51
C LYS A 31 -8.84 12.04 3.17
N MET A 32 -7.53 12.29 3.33
CA MET A 32 -6.98 13.51 3.91
C MET A 32 -7.36 14.78 3.14
N LEU A 33 -7.47 14.70 1.81
CA LEU A 33 -7.92 15.83 0.96
C LEU A 33 -9.32 16.35 1.31
N LYS A 34 -10.15 15.56 2.03
CA LYS A 34 -11.49 15.99 2.46
C LYS A 34 -11.49 16.78 3.76
N TYR A 35 -10.34 16.86 4.43
CA TYR A 35 -10.20 17.55 5.71
C TYR A 35 -9.44 18.86 5.53
N SER A 36 -9.75 19.83 6.40
CA SER A 36 -8.96 21.05 6.57
C SER A 36 -8.31 20.99 7.93
N PHE A 37 -7.00 21.23 7.98
CA PHE A 37 -6.20 21.16 9.21
C PHE A 37 -5.76 22.56 9.60
N LYS A 38 -5.92 22.92 10.88
CA LYS A 38 -5.51 24.24 11.39
C LYS A 38 -4.14 24.19 12.08
N ASN A 39 -3.74 23.01 12.56
CA ASN A 39 -2.47 22.78 13.22
C ASN A 39 -1.97 21.34 12.98
N VAL A 40 -0.75 21.05 13.43
CA VAL A 40 -0.10 19.74 13.25
C VAL A 40 -0.80 18.62 14.04
N ASP A 41 -1.43 18.93 15.17
CA ASP A 41 -2.11 17.93 16.00
C ASP A 41 -3.45 17.49 15.38
N ASP A 42 -4.17 18.40 14.72
CA ASP A 42 -5.34 18.09 13.89
C ASP A 42 -4.95 17.13 12.76
N LEU A 43 -3.81 17.39 12.10
CA LEU A 43 -3.29 16.55 11.02
C LEU A 43 -2.97 15.14 11.52
N LYS A 44 -2.25 15.02 12.64
CA LYS A 44 -1.91 13.73 13.26
C LYS A 44 -3.15 12.95 13.67
N THR A 45 -4.14 13.65 14.23
CA THR A 45 -5.40 13.05 14.68
C THR A 45 -6.19 12.52 13.50
N ALA A 46 -6.36 13.32 12.44
CA ALA A 46 -7.06 12.88 11.23
C ALA A 46 -6.35 11.72 10.54
N MET A 47 -5.02 11.78 10.42
CA MET A 47 -4.19 10.70 9.86
C MET A 47 -4.41 9.39 10.63
N THR A 48 -4.37 9.45 11.96
CA THR A 48 -4.57 8.27 12.83
C THR A 48 -5.98 7.71 12.70
N THR A 49 -7.00 8.58 12.67
CA THR A 49 -8.39 8.18 12.47
C THR A 49 -8.60 7.51 11.12
N ILE A 50 -8.09 8.11 10.04
CA ILE A 50 -8.20 7.56 8.69
C ILE A 50 -7.50 6.22 8.58
N TRP A 51 -6.31 6.10 9.17
CA TRP A 51 -5.55 4.86 9.21
C TRP A 51 -6.32 3.74 9.90
N ASN A 52 -6.92 4.03 11.06
CA ASN A 52 -7.71 3.06 11.82
C ASN A 52 -9.05 2.72 11.16
N ASP A 53 -9.58 3.60 10.31
CA ASP A 53 -10.81 3.38 9.53
C ASP A 53 -10.58 2.51 8.27
N ILE A 54 -9.33 2.17 7.93
CA ILE A 54 -9.06 1.27 6.81
C ILE A 54 -9.52 -0.13 7.18
N SER A 55 -10.62 -0.56 6.55
CA SER A 55 -11.18 -1.89 6.79
C SER A 55 -10.28 -3.01 6.27
N THR A 56 -10.42 -4.19 6.88
CA THR A 56 -9.72 -5.40 6.45
C THR A 56 -10.10 -5.83 5.03
N ASP A 57 -11.31 -5.51 4.56
CA ASP A 57 -11.75 -5.76 3.18
C ASP A 57 -10.89 -4.97 2.15
N VAL A 58 -10.57 -3.71 2.45
CA VAL A 58 -9.66 -2.91 1.61
C VAL A 58 -8.30 -3.59 1.52
N ILE A 59 -7.75 -4.03 2.66
CA ILE A 59 -6.47 -4.74 2.72
C ILE A 59 -6.52 -6.04 1.89
N GLN A 60 -7.59 -6.82 2.02
CA GLN A 60 -7.76 -8.06 1.24
C GLN A 60 -7.84 -7.80 -0.28
N LYS A 61 -8.54 -6.73 -0.70
CA LYS A 61 -8.59 -6.32 -2.11
C LYS A 61 -7.20 -5.94 -2.63
N LEU A 62 -6.40 -5.23 -1.85
CA LEU A 62 -5.03 -4.89 -2.21
C LEU A 62 -4.16 -6.15 -2.38
N TYR A 63 -4.25 -7.11 -1.45
CA TYR A 63 -3.55 -8.40 -1.59
C TYR A 63 -3.95 -9.16 -2.86
N LYS A 64 -5.24 -9.14 -3.22
CA LYS A 64 -5.73 -9.77 -4.45
C LYS A 64 -5.21 -9.05 -5.69
N SER A 65 -5.17 -7.72 -5.67
CA SER A 65 -4.61 -6.89 -6.75
C SER A 65 -3.12 -7.18 -6.97
N MET A 66 -2.32 -7.19 -5.89
CA MET A 66 -0.90 -7.53 -5.96
C MET A 66 -0.66 -8.92 -6.55
N ARG A 67 -1.47 -9.92 -6.16
CA ARG A 67 -1.40 -11.27 -6.75
C ARG A 67 -1.70 -11.27 -8.25
N ASN A 68 -2.66 -10.46 -8.69
CA ASN A 68 -2.98 -10.34 -10.11
C ASN A 68 -1.87 -9.62 -10.88
N ASN A 69 -1.32 -8.53 -10.33
CA ASN A 69 -0.18 -7.81 -10.91
C ASN A 69 1.03 -8.73 -11.06
N LEU A 70 1.37 -9.51 -10.02
CA LEU A 70 2.44 -10.51 -10.10
C LEU A 70 2.24 -11.52 -11.25
N LYS A 71 1.02 -12.02 -11.43
CA LYS A 71 0.71 -12.93 -12.55
C LYS A 71 0.91 -12.27 -13.90
N GLU A 72 0.52 -11.01 -14.03
CA GLU A 72 0.70 -10.24 -15.27
C GLU A 72 2.17 -9.92 -15.54
N VAL A 73 2.97 -9.56 -14.53
CA VAL A 73 4.43 -9.40 -14.66
C VAL A 73 5.07 -10.70 -15.16
N ILE A 74 4.70 -11.85 -14.57
CA ILE A 74 5.19 -13.16 -15.01
C ILE A 74 4.82 -13.42 -16.47
N LYS A 75 3.56 -13.17 -16.84
CA LYS A 75 3.07 -13.32 -18.22
C LYS A 75 3.80 -12.41 -19.20
N ARG A 76 4.14 -11.19 -18.79
CA ARG A 76 4.89 -10.20 -19.57
C ARG A 76 6.41 -10.36 -19.48
N LYS A 77 6.91 -11.49 -18.94
CA LYS A 77 8.34 -11.78 -18.80
C LYS A 77 9.13 -10.69 -18.05
N GLY A 78 8.53 -10.10 -17.02
CA GLY A 78 9.19 -9.09 -16.17
C GLY A 78 8.89 -7.64 -16.53
N LEU A 79 8.10 -7.36 -17.58
CA LEU A 79 7.69 -5.98 -17.90
C LEU A 79 6.58 -5.47 -16.96
N PRO A 80 6.52 -4.14 -16.70
CA PRO A 80 5.52 -3.52 -15.83
C PRO A 80 4.07 -3.80 -16.27
N CYS A 81 3.16 -3.83 -15.29
CA CYS A 81 1.74 -4.03 -15.53
C CYS A 81 1.07 -2.76 -16.07
N HIS A 82 1.54 -1.58 -15.65
CA HIS A 82 1.03 -0.28 -16.09
C HIS A 82 2.11 0.53 -16.82
N SER A 83 1.68 1.17 -17.92
CA SER A 83 2.44 2.16 -18.70
C SER A 83 2.13 3.56 -18.22
#